data_AF-A0AAW3U0R6-F1
#
_entry.id   AF-A0AAW3U0R6-F1
#
_cell.length_a   1.000
_cell.length_b   1.000
_cell.length_c   1.000
_cell.angle_alpha   90.00
_cell.angle_beta   90.00
_cell.angle_gamma   90.00
#
_symmetry.space_group_name_H-M   'P 1'
#
loop_
_entity.id
_entity.type
_entity.pdbx_description
1 polymer ?
#
loop_
_entity_poly.entity_id
_entity_poly.type
_entity_poly.pdbx_seq_one_letter_code
_entity_poly.pdbx_strand_id
1 'polypeptide(L)'
;MSGWLIKWGGAYRQPWIVRLKWGGAWINPAAVRLRWGGGWVTVYTAYTPLSSNATGSSAQYNNGNSRTPMTRQLGARATVYTAGGNGNLTYSWFVSSSSQVSNVSLGPSGPYCDVNVTATLNQSGSVTVGCTVTDGQSSTTAYATTRYDYYNTV
;
A
#
# COMPACT_ATOMS: atom_id res chain seq x y z
N MET A 1 -39.69 0.57 2.43
CA MET A 1 -38.32 0.42 2.93
C MET A 1 -38.41 0.28 4.45
N SER A 2 -38.10 -0.90 5.01
CA SER A 2 -38.09 -1.05 6.48
C SER A 2 -36.79 -0.46 7.03
N GLY A 3 -36.89 0.66 7.75
CA GLY A 3 -35.75 1.24 8.47
C GLY A 3 -35.47 0.46 9.75
N TRP A 4 -34.20 0.34 10.12
CA TRP A 4 -33.79 -0.18 11.42
C TRP A 4 -34.21 0.77 12.55
N LEU A 5 -34.69 0.21 13.67
CA LEU A 5 -35.09 0.96 14.85
C LEU A 5 -34.16 0.62 16.02
N ILE A 6 -33.88 1.60 16.88
CA ILE A 6 -33.15 1.40 18.13
C ILE A 6 -34.14 1.58 19.28
N LYS A 7 -34.10 0.68 20.27
CA LYS A 7 -34.88 0.79 21.50
C LYS A 7 -34.14 1.69 22.50
N TRP A 8 -34.75 2.81 22.87
CA TRP A 8 -34.20 3.74 23.86
C TRP A 8 -35.33 4.29 24.74
N GLY A 9 -35.17 4.20 26.07
CA GLY A 9 -36.20 4.64 27.02
C GLY A 9 -37.55 3.92 26.85
N GLY A 10 -37.55 2.66 26.40
CA GLY A 10 -38.78 1.87 26.20
C GLY A 10 -39.45 2.02 24.84
N ALA A 11 -39.09 3.03 24.04
CA ALA A 11 -39.64 3.27 22.71
C ALA A 11 -38.65 2.86 21.60
N TYR A 12 -39.18 2.47 20.44
CA TYR A 12 -38.40 2.27 19.23
C TYR A 12 -38.32 3.59 18.43
N ARG A 13 -37.12 4.00 18.04
CA ARG A 13 -36.89 5.22 17.27
C ARG A 13 -36.02 4.93 16.06
N GLN A 14 -36.28 5.62 14.95
CA GLN A 14 -35.42 5.59 13.78
C GLN A 14 -34.24 6.55 14.01
N PRO A 15 -32.99 6.06 14.06
CA PRO A 15 -31.83 6.92 14.19
C PRO A 15 -31.47 7.55 12.84
N TRP A 16 -31.07 8.81 12.88
CA TRP A 16 -30.34 9.49 11.80
C TRP A 16 -28.85 9.12 11.72
N ILE A 17 -28.16 9.03 12.87
CA ILE A 17 -26.74 8.65 13.04
C ILE A 17 -26.61 7.89 14.37
N VAL A 18 -25.67 6.94 14.43
CA VAL A 18 -25.24 6.25 15.66
C VAL A 18 -23.74 6.50 15.86
N ARG A 19 -23.33 6.93 17.06
CA ARG A 19 -21.92 7.12 17.46
C ARG A 19 -21.67 6.49 18.83
N LEU A 20 -20.42 6.10 19.07
CA LEU A 20 -20.02 5.43 20.31
C LEU A 20 -19.20 6.37 21.19
N LYS A 21 -19.40 6.27 22.51
CA LYS A 21 -18.72 7.06 23.53
C LYS A 21 -18.18 6.12 24.61
N TRP A 22 -16.93 6.30 25.02
CA TRP A 22 -16.31 5.54 26.11
C TRP A 22 -15.50 6.48 26.99
N GLY A 23 -15.66 6.36 28.31
CA GLY A 23 -14.96 7.22 29.28
C GLY A 23 -15.23 8.72 29.13
N GLY A 24 -16.38 9.13 28.58
CA GLY A 24 -16.69 10.54 28.37
C GLY A 24 -16.17 11.11 27.04
N ALA A 25 -15.42 10.35 26.24
CA ALA A 25 -14.92 10.75 24.92
C ALA A 25 -15.63 10.00 23.80
N TRP A 26 -15.85 10.67 22.66
CA TRP A 26 -16.32 10.03 21.44
C TRP A 26 -15.22 9.12 20.88
N ILE A 27 -15.59 7.90 20.50
CA ILE A 27 -14.64 6.90 20.00
C ILE A 27 -14.96 6.51 18.56
N ASN A 28 -13.90 6.21 17.79
CA ASN A 28 -13.96 5.67 16.43
C ASN A 28 -13.36 4.25 16.45
N PRO A 29 -14.11 3.24 16.92
CA PRO A 29 -13.59 1.88 17.00
C PRO A 29 -13.41 1.30 15.59
N ALA A 30 -12.36 0.48 15.38
CA ALA A 30 -12.16 -0.21 14.10
C ALA A 30 -13.33 -1.14 13.73
N ALA A 31 -13.98 -1.73 14.73
CA ALA A 31 -15.17 -2.56 14.56
C ALA A 31 -16.08 -2.52 15.80
N VAL A 32 -17.37 -2.78 15.59
CA VAL A 32 -18.40 -2.90 16.62
C VAL A 32 -19.03 -4.29 16.50
N ARG A 33 -19.02 -5.07 17.59
CA ARG A 33 -19.70 -6.38 17.61
C ARG A 33 -21.09 -6.21 18.21
N LEU A 34 -22.11 -6.51 17.41
CA LEU A 34 -23.52 -6.46 17.78
C LEU A 34 -24.05 -7.89 17.92
N ARG A 35 -24.89 -8.15 18.92
CA ARG A 35 -25.55 -9.45 19.05
C ARG A 35 -26.92 -9.40 18.38
N TRP A 36 -27.18 -10.31 17.46
CA TRP A 36 -28.45 -10.40 16.73
C TRP A 36 -28.85 -11.86 16.52
N GLY A 37 -30.11 -12.21 16.84
CA GLY A 37 -30.63 -13.58 16.66
C GLY A 37 -29.87 -14.67 17.43
N GLY A 38 -29.19 -14.33 18.54
CA GLY A 38 -28.36 -15.27 19.31
C GLY A 38 -26.89 -15.33 18.88
N GLY A 39 -26.55 -14.88 17.67
CA GLY A 39 -25.18 -14.78 17.15
C GLY A 39 -24.55 -13.39 17.30
N TRP A 40 -23.24 -13.31 17.09
CA TRP A 40 -22.50 -12.05 17.02
C TRP A 40 -22.29 -11.63 15.56
N VAL A 41 -22.59 -10.38 15.24
CA VAL A 41 -22.36 -9.73 13.95
C VAL A 41 -21.33 -8.63 14.15
N THR A 42 -20.30 -8.57 13.32
CA THR A 42 -19.30 -7.50 13.35
C THR A 42 -19.65 -6.44 12.31
N VAL A 43 -19.78 -5.18 12.76
CA VAL A 43 -20.04 -4.00 11.93
C VAL A 43 -18.79 -3.13 11.95
N TYR A 44 -18.21 -2.88 10.78
CA TYR A 44 -17.06 -2.00 10.63
C TYR A 44 -17.55 -0.55 10.48
N THR A 45 -16.90 0.40 11.15
CA THR A 45 -17.30 1.82 11.10
C THR A 45 -17.10 2.40 9.70
N ALA A 46 -17.87 3.44 9.35
CA ALA A 46 -17.82 4.13 8.06
C ALA A 46 -16.38 4.30 7.57
N TYR A 47 -16.09 3.58 6.50
CA TYR A 47 -14.77 3.18 6.05
C TYR A 47 -14.10 4.38 5.39
N THR A 48 -12.95 4.84 5.90
CA THR A 48 -12.02 5.58 5.03
C THR A 48 -11.52 4.57 3.99
N PRO A 49 -11.83 4.74 2.70
CA PRO A 49 -11.41 3.82 1.66
C PRO A 49 -9.90 3.57 1.77
N LEU A 50 -9.50 2.31 1.72
CA LEU A 50 -8.09 1.97 1.69
C LEU A 50 -7.49 2.60 0.42
N SER A 51 -6.51 3.46 0.63
CA SER A 51 -5.75 4.10 -0.45
C SER A 51 -4.27 3.87 -0.21
N SER A 52 -3.53 3.70 -1.30
CA SER A 52 -2.07 3.59 -1.26
C SER A 52 -1.46 4.54 -2.27
N ASN A 53 -0.31 5.11 -1.90
CA ASN A 53 0.56 5.83 -2.81
C ASN A 53 1.98 5.31 -2.63
N ALA A 54 2.75 5.25 -3.71
CA ALA A 54 4.11 4.74 -3.68
C ALA A 54 5.12 5.79 -4.15
N THR A 55 6.27 5.84 -3.49
CA THR A 55 7.41 6.67 -3.89
C THR A 55 8.64 5.80 -4.07
N GLY A 56 9.40 6.05 -5.14
CA GLY A 56 10.68 5.38 -5.42
C GLY A 56 11.84 6.36 -5.37
N SER A 57 12.99 5.92 -4.86
CA SER A 57 14.25 6.63 -5.05
C SER A 57 14.91 6.17 -6.36
N SER A 58 15.42 7.11 -7.15
CA SER A 58 16.23 6.78 -8.33
C SER A 58 17.71 6.75 -7.97
N ALA A 59 18.43 5.73 -8.44
CA ALA A 59 19.88 5.72 -8.41
C ALA A 59 20.39 6.08 -9.82
N GLN A 60 21.14 7.17 -9.92
CA GLN A 60 21.81 7.57 -11.16
C GLN A 60 23.28 7.18 -11.06
N TYR A 61 23.84 6.67 -12.15
CA TYR A 61 25.25 6.31 -12.22
C TYR A 61 25.85 6.81 -13.52
N ASN A 62 26.91 7.62 -13.42
CA ASN A 62 27.66 8.08 -14.58
C ASN A 62 28.71 7.01 -14.95
N ASN A 63 28.64 6.50 -16.18
CA ASN A 63 29.55 5.49 -16.70
C ASN A 63 30.81 6.08 -17.40
N GLY A 64 30.97 7.40 -17.37
CA GLY A 64 32.06 8.11 -18.05
C GLY A 64 31.95 7.97 -19.57
N ASN A 65 33.07 8.01 -20.30
CA ASN A 65 33.11 7.77 -21.76
C ASN A 65 33.37 6.28 -22.08
N SER A 66 32.91 5.37 -21.21
CA SER A 66 33.17 3.94 -21.38
C SER A 66 32.24 3.34 -22.43
N ARG A 67 32.81 2.85 -23.54
CA ARG A 67 32.06 2.16 -24.59
C ARG A 67 31.75 0.69 -24.26
N THR A 68 32.32 0.16 -23.19
CA THR A 68 32.12 -1.23 -22.78
C THR A 68 30.94 -1.33 -21.82
N PRO A 69 29.91 -2.15 -22.12
CA PRO A 69 28.84 -2.45 -21.17
C PRO A 69 29.42 -3.03 -19.88
N MET A 70 29.01 -2.49 -18.75
CA MET A 70 29.38 -3.00 -17.43
C MET A 70 28.12 -3.43 -16.68
N THR A 71 28.20 -4.47 -15.86
CA THR A 71 27.08 -4.88 -15.00
C THR A 71 27.25 -4.27 -13.61
N ARG A 72 26.21 -3.64 -13.07
CA ARG A 72 26.21 -3.04 -11.73
C ARG A 72 24.96 -3.41 -10.96
N GLN A 73 25.14 -3.65 -9.67
CA GLN A 73 24.03 -3.68 -8.72
C GLN A 73 23.72 -2.25 -8.27
N LEU A 74 22.45 -1.88 -8.31
CA LEU A 74 21.91 -0.61 -7.87
C LEU A 74 20.80 -0.88 -6.86
N GLY A 75 20.86 -0.18 -5.74
CA GLY A 75 19.80 -0.20 -4.74
C GLY A 75 18.83 0.95 -4.99
N ALA A 76 17.54 0.65 -5.02
CA ALA A 76 16.47 1.62 -4.90
C ALA A 76 15.55 1.21 -3.75
N ARG A 77 14.88 2.17 -3.12
CA ARG A 77 13.85 1.89 -2.13
C ARG A 77 12.50 2.31 -2.68
N ALA A 78 11.50 1.45 -2.50
CA ALA A 78 10.10 1.77 -2.72
C ALA A 78 9.39 1.83 -1.36
N THR A 79 8.60 2.88 -1.17
CA THR A 79 7.81 3.09 0.04
C THR A 79 6.35 3.21 -0.33
N VAL A 80 5.47 2.56 0.43
CA VAL A 80 4.02 2.66 0.25
C VAL A 80 3.41 3.33 1.47
N TYR A 81 2.79 4.47 1.22
CA TYR A 81 2.00 5.20 2.19
C TYR A 81 0.56 4.74 2.07
N THR A 82 -0.05 4.36 3.19
CA THR A 82 -1.42 3.86 3.24
C THR A 82 -2.26 4.73 4.15
N ALA A 83 -3.49 4.99 3.73
CA ALA A 83 -4.48 5.70 4.52
C ALA A 83 -5.81 4.95 4.46
N GLY A 84 -6.50 4.90 5.60
CA GLY A 84 -7.74 4.15 5.74
C GLY A 84 -7.54 2.64 5.80
N GLY A 85 -8.58 1.90 5.44
CA GLY A 85 -8.64 0.44 5.63
C GLY A 85 -9.01 0.02 7.05
N ASN A 86 -9.11 -1.29 7.25
CA ASN A 86 -9.68 -1.94 8.42
C ASN A 86 -8.74 -3.01 8.98
N GLY A 87 -8.38 -2.88 10.25
CA GLY A 87 -7.51 -3.85 10.92
C GLY A 87 -6.06 -3.82 10.41
N ASN A 88 -5.41 -4.98 10.42
CA ASN A 88 -3.99 -5.10 10.05
C ASN A 88 -3.82 -5.15 8.53
N LEU A 89 -2.89 -4.34 8.02
CA LEU A 89 -2.57 -4.30 6.59
C LEU A 89 -1.55 -5.39 6.24
N THR A 90 -1.79 -6.06 5.11
CA THR A 90 -0.86 -7.00 4.49
C THR A 90 -0.32 -6.40 3.20
N TYR A 91 1.00 -6.53 2.99
CA TYR A 91 1.71 -5.93 1.87
C TYR A 91 2.30 -7.02 0.98
N SER A 92 1.90 -7.03 -0.30
CA SER A 92 2.43 -7.95 -1.30
C SER A 92 3.16 -7.15 -2.37
N TRP A 93 4.48 -7.28 -2.38
CA TRP A 93 5.37 -6.56 -3.27
C TRP A 93 5.68 -7.39 -4.52
N PHE A 94 5.68 -6.74 -5.67
CA PHE A 94 6.05 -7.33 -6.95
C PHE A 94 6.85 -6.34 -7.79
N VAL A 95 7.54 -6.85 -8.80
CA VAL A 95 8.41 -6.02 -9.62
C VAL A 95 8.29 -6.39 -11.09
N SER A 96 8.32 -5.38 -11.93
CA SER A 96 8.49 -5.51 -13.37
C SER A 96 9.71 -4.71 -13.82
N SER A 97 10.41 -5.21 -14.83
CA SER A 97 11.64 -4.60 -15.31
C SER A 97 11.75 -4.70 -16.82
N SER A 98 12.51 -3.80 -17.42
CA SER A 98 12.83 -3.84 -18.85
C SER A 98 13.90 -4.90 -19.15
N SER A 99 14.05 -5.30 -20.42
CA SER A 99 14.95 -6.40 -20.84
C SER A 99 16.44 -6.19 -20.51
N GLN A 100 16.84 -4.96 -20.17
CA GLN A 100 18.19 -4.54 -19.81
C GLN A 100 18.53 -4.82 -18.34
N VAL A 101 17.54 -5.25 -17.55
CA VAL A 101 17.68 -5.62 -16.15
C VAL A 101 17.84 -7.13 -16.06
N SER A 102 18.97 -7.57 -15.51
CA SER A 102 19.35 -8.99 -15.45
C SER A 102 18.93 -9.67 -14.16
N ASN A 103 18.74 -8.92 -13.06
CA ASN A 103 18.25 -9.48 -11.81
C ASN A 103 17.50 -8.45 -10.99
N VAL A 104 16.45 -8.87 -10.28
CA VAL A 104 15.77 -8.04 -9.29
C VAL A 104 15.49 -8.86 -8.04
N SER A 105 15.82 -8.31 -6.86
CA SER A 105 15.41 -8.87 -5.59
C SER A 105 14.67 -7.84 -4.74
N LEU A 106 13.67 -8.35 -4.02
CA LEU A 106 12.87 -7.59 -3.07
C LEU A 106 13.34 -7.93 -1.65
N GLY A 107 13.58 -6.90 -0.85
CA GLY A 107 13.93 -6.97 0.56
C GLY A 107 12.70 -7.15 1.46
N PRO A 108 12.86 -7.03 2.79
CA PRO A 108 11.82 -7.34 3.76
C PRO A 108 10.52 -6.58 3.50
N SER A 109 9.40 -7.25 3.82
CA SER A 109 8.04 -6.83 3.51
C SER A 109 7.34 -6.14 4.67
N GLY A 110 6.70 -5.02 4.35
CA GLY A 110 5.93 -4.14 5.23
C GLY A 110 5.52 -2.90 4.43
N PRO A 111 5.37 -1.72 5.06
CA PRO A 111 5.12 -0.46 4.33
C PRO A 111 6.31 0.01 3.49
N TYR A 112 7.48 -0.63 3.66
CA TYR A 112 8.69 -0.36 2.90
C TYR A 112 9.16 -1.66 2.23
N CYS A 113 9.77 -1.53 1.06
CA CYS A 113 10.51 -2.60 0.41
C CYS A 113 11.79 -2.04 -0.20
N ASP A 114 12.91 -2.67 0.15
CA ASP A 114 14.19 -2.40 -0.50
C ASP A 114 14.25 -3.20 -1.80
N VAL A 115 14.65 -2.57 -2.90
CA VAL A 115 14.68 -3.17 -4.23
C VAL A 115 16.10 -3.12 -4.75
N ASN A 116 16.71 -4.28 -4.91
CA ASN A 116 18.05 -4.40 -5.46
C ASN A 116 17.94 -4.88 -6.91
N VAL A 117 18.57 -4.13 -7.82
CA VAL A 117 18.50 -4.36 -9.26
C VAL A 117 19.91 -4.55 -9.79
N THR A 118 20.12 -5.57 -10.60
CA THR A 118 21.34 -5.70 -11.41
C THR A 118 20.99 -5.36 -12.85
N ALA A 119 21.68 -4.37 -13.42
CA ALA A 119 21.43 -3.89 -14.78
C ALA A 119 22.71 -3.78 -15.60
N THR A 120 22.57 -3.91 -16.91
CA THR A 120 23.66 -3.76 -17.89
C THR A 120 23.75 -2.31 -18.35
N LEU A 121 24.88 -1.66 -18.09
CA LEU A 121 25.16 -0.25 -18.39
C LEU A 121 25.27 0.00 -19.92
N ASN A 122 25.02 1.24 -20.33
CA ASN A 122 24.95 1.75 -21.73
C ASN A 122 23.66 1.44 -22.51
N GLN A 123 22.58 1.05 -21.84
CA GLN A 123 21.23 0.97 -22.42
C GLN A 123 20.21 1.56 -21.44
N SER A 124 19.22 2.32 -21.94
CA SER A 124 18.14 2.85 -21.09
C SER A 124 17.28 1.71 -20.56
N GLY A 125 17.00 1.70 -19.27
CA GLY A 125 16.15 0.69 -18.62
C GLY A 125 15.32 1.27 -17.47
N SER A 126 14.29 0.54 -17.06
CA SER A 126 13.47 0.93 -15.91
C SER A 126 13.04 -0.27 -15.10
N VAL A 127 12.81 -0.04 -13.81
CA VAL A 127 12.19 -0.99 -12.90
C VAL A 127 10.98 -0.32 -12.28
N THR A 128 9.84 -0.98 -12.38
CA THR A 128 8.61 -0.55 -11.70
C THR A 128 8.29 -1.53 -10.59
N VAL A 129 8.19 -1.00 -9.39
CA VAL A 129 7.87 -1.75 -8.18
C VAL A 129 6.41 -1.48 -7.87
N GLY A 130 5.63 -2.54 -7.76
CA GLY A 130 4.24 -2.47 -7.34
C GLY A 130 4.06 -3.06 -5.94
N CYS A 131 3.13 -2.50 -5.18
CA CYS A 131 2.69 -3.08 -3.92
C CYS A 131 1.18 -3.14 -3.89
N THR A 132 0.65 -4.34 -3.68
CA THR A 132 -0.76 -4.54 -3.34
C THR A 132 -0.90 -4.56 -1.83
N VAL A 133 -1.67 -3.61 -1.31
CA VAL A 133 -2.03 -3.52 0.10
C VAL A 133 -3.45 -4.03 0.27
N THR A 134 -3.67 -4.93 1.21
CA THR A 134 -5.00 -5.43 1.57
C THR A 134 -5.21 -5.33 3.07
N ASP A 135 -6.44 -5.04 3.45
CA ASP A 135 -6.90 -5.06 4.84
C ASP A 135 -7.82 -6.27 5.13
N GLY A 136 -7.86 -7.24 4.21
CA GLY A 136 -8.69 -8.43 4.29
C GLY A 136 -10.12 -8.24 3.75
N GLN A 137 -10.53 -7.02 3.39
CA GLN A 137 -11.84 -6.73 2.77
C GLN A 137 -11.73 -5.95 1.46
N SER A 138 -10.82 -4.97 1.41
CA SER A 138 -10.50 -4.19 0.22
C SER A 138 -9.01 -4.29 -0.09
N SER A 139 -8.68 -4.08 -1.37
CA SER A 139 -7.29 -4.01 -1.81
C SER A 139 -7.06 -2.77 -2.67
N THR A 140 -5.82 -2.29 -2.64
CA THR A 140 -5.36 -1.18 -3.47
C THR A 140 -3.93 -1.48 -3.91
N THR A 141 -3.55 -0.98 -5.08
CA THR A 141 -2.23 -1.18 -5.65
C THR A 141 -1.62 0.15 -6.02
N ALA A 142 -0.40 0.39 -5.54
CA ALA A 142 0.39 1.56 -5.90
C ALA A 142 1.70 1.14 -6.55
N TYR A 143 2.23 2.03 -7.38
CA TYR A 143 3.43 1.80 -8.19
C TYR A 143 4.45 2.89 -7.95
N ALA A 144 5.71 2.49 -7.79
CA ALA A 144 6.87 3.36 -7.83
C ALA A 144 7.74 2.94 -9.03
N THR A 145 7.92 3.84 -9.99
CA THR A 145 8.83 3.62 -11.12
C THR A 145 10.15 4.29 -10.84
N THR A 146 11.21 3.50 -10.82
CA THR A 146 12.59 4.00 -10.79
C THR A 146 13.16 3.92 -12.20
N ARG A 147 13.58 5.06 -12.73
CA ARG A 147 14.32 5.13 -14.00
C ARG A 147 15.81 5.10 -13.69
N TYR A 148 16.52 4.24 -14.39
CA TYR A 148 17.98 4.20 -14.34
C TYR A 148 18.48 4.84 -15.63
N ASP A 149 18.82 6.11 -15.54
CA ASP A 149 19.33 6.90 -16.66
C ASP A 149 20.85 6.77 -16.70
N TYR A 150 21.34 6.03 -17.69
CA TYR A 150 22.76 5.79 -17.91
C TYR A 150 23.23 6.66 -19.07
N TYR A 151 23.70 7.86 -18.79
CA TYR A 151 24.31 8.71 -19.81
C TYR A 151 25.84 8.58 -19.77
N ASN A 152 26.45 8.40 -20.95
CA ASN A 152 27.86 8.76 -21.14
C ASN A 152 27.96 10.28 -21.10
N THR A 153 28.84 10.83 -20.26
CA THR A 153 29.33 12.19 -20.51
C THR A 153 30.20 12.13 -21.77
N VAL A 154 29.74 12.81 -22.82
CA VAL A 154 30.49 13.01 -24.07
C VAL A 154 31.78 13.77 -23.77
#